data_AF-A0A5C2LG46-F1
#
_entry.id   AF-A0A5C2LG46-F1
#
_cell.length_a   1.000
_cell.length_b   1.000
_cell.length_c   1.000
_cell.angle_alpha   90.00
_cell.angle_beta   90.00
_cell.angle_gamma   90.00
#
_symmetry.space_group_name_H-M   'P 1'
#
loop_
_entity.id
_entity.type
_entity.pdbx_description
1 polymer ?
#
loop_
_entity_poly.entity_id
_entity_poly.type
_entity_poly.pdbx_seq_one_letter_code
_entity_poly.pdbx_strand_id
1 'polypeptide(L)'
;MTTPEEIRETLFASGSKTEALICEVAGKAVGYAVFFTSYSTAWTQWYLYGGSVRHPDYRGIGAGKALLKTIAQYAVQRQCGRLEWSVLDWNQPAIDFYLSIGAQPQDEWVRYRLTGDALRAFAGVKRLTSRSAPCVDLLAADQASTALFCSCGPASARRAPASVSLYCLKLSINS
;
A
#
# COMPACT_ATOMS: atom_id res chain seq x y z
N MET A 1 -14.72 8.33 5.42
CA MET A 1 -13.94 7.11 5.68
C MET A 1 -13.79 6.39 4.35
N THR A 2 -12.63 5.82 4.05
CA THR A 2 -12.39 5.18 2.75
C THR A 2 -13.20 3.88 2.61
N THR A 3 -13.79 3.64 1.44
CA THR A 3 -14.56 2.42 1.15
C THR A 3 -13.71 1.35 0.43
N PRO A 4 -14.10 0.07 0.46
CA PRO A 4 -13.43 -0.98 -0.32
C PRO A 4 -13.43 -0.69 -1.84
N GLU A 5 -14.52 -0.11 -2.34
CA GLU A 5 -14.68 0.29 -3.74
C GLU A 5 -13.68 1.39 -4.11
N GLU A 6 -13.53 2.42 -3.28
CA GLU A 6 -12.53 3.48 -3.50
C GLU A 6 -11.10 2.91 -3.51
N ILE A 7 -10.79 1.95 -2.62
CA ILE A 7 -9.49 1.26 -2.66
C ILE A 7 -9.33 0.52 -3.98
N ARG A 8 -10.38 -0.19 -4.43
CA ARG A 8 -10.32 -0.96 -5.68
C ARG A 8 -10.05 -0.07 -6.89
N GLU A 9 -10.76 1.05 -6.97
CA GLU A 9 -10.65 2.02 -8.05
C GLU A 9 -9.33 2.78 -8.06
N THR A 10 -8.72 3.02 -6.88
CA THR A 10 -7.50 3.83 -6.80
C THR A 10 -6.23 2.98 -6.78
N LEU A 11 -6.17 1.97 -5.93
CA LEU A 11 -4.96 1.14 -5.74
C LEU A 11 -4.68 0.27 -6.96
N PHE A 12 -5.72 -0.23 -7.63
CA PHE A 12 -5.61 -1.15 -8.77
C PHE A 12 -5.94 -0.50 -10.13
N ALA A 13 -6.04 0.84 -10.19
CA ALA A 13 -6.19 1.54 -11.46
C ALA A 13 -5.02 1.27 -12.43
N SER A 14 -5.33 1.26 -13.73
CA SER A 14 -4.32 1.25 -14.79
C SER A 14 -3.48 2.53 -14.71
N GLY A 15 -2.24 2.40 -14.23
CA GLY A 15 -1.33 3.53 -14.02
C GLY A 15 -1.14 3.96 -12.57
N SER A 16 -1.76 3.26 -11.61
CA SER A 16 -1.46 3.43 -10.19
C SER A 16 0.05 3.34 -9.95
N LYS A 17 0.61 4.35 -9.26
CA LYS A 17 2.00 4.35 -8.78
C LYS A 17 2.14 3.62 -7.45
N THR A 18 1.02 3.17 -6.90
CA THR A 18 0.91 2.50 -5.61
C THR A 18 0.75 1.01 -5.83
N GLU A 19 1.41 0.23 -4.99
CA GLU A 19 1.48 -1.21 -5.05
C GLU A 19 1.13 -1.81 -3.70
N ALA A 20 0.65 -3.05 -3.70
CA ALA A 20 0.38 -3.78 -2.48
C ALA A 20 0.97 -5.19 -2.50
N LEU A 21 1.44 -5.62 -1.34
CA LEU A 21 1.77 -7.00 -1.03
C LEU A 21 0.74 -7.56 -0.05
N ILE A 22 0.31 -8.80 -0.26
CA ILE A 22 -0.43 -9.58 0.74
C ILE A 22 0.47 -10.72 1.23
N CYS A 23 0.55 -10.85 2.55
CA CYS A 23 1.20 -11.96 3.22
C CYS A 23 0.14 -12.99 3.62
N GLU A 24 0.30 -14.23 3.15
CA GLU A 24 -0.57 -15.33 3.49
C GLU A 24 0.14 -16.42 4.29
N VAL A 25 -0.61 -17.04 5.20
CA VAL A 25 -0.21 -18.25 5.94
C VAL A 25 -1.34 -19.26 5.81
N ALA A 26 -1.05 -20.44 5.28
CA ALA A 26 -2.04 -21.49 5.02
C ALA A 26 -3.29 -20.99 4.25
N GLY A 27 -3.08 -20.15 3.23
CA GLY A 27 -4.14 -19.58 2.40
C GLY A 27 -4.99 -18.50 3.07
N LYS A 28 -4.61 -18.03 4.26
CA LYS A 28 -5.26 -16.91 4.95
C LYS A 28 -4.40 -15.67 4.88
N ALA A 29 -4.98 -14.54 4.50
CA ALA A 29 -4.31 -13.24 4.57
C ALA A 29 -4.04 -12.86 6.04
N VAL A 30 -2.77 -12.73 6.40
CA VAL A 30 -2.32 -12.41 7.77
C VAL A 30 -1.67 -11.04 7.90
N GLY A 31 -1.46 -10.37 6.77
CA GLY A 31 -0.95 -9.01 6.73
C GLY A 31 -0.83 -8.50 5.30
N TYR A 32 -0.59 -7.21 5.18
CA TYR A 32 -0.35 -6.56 3.90
C TYR A 32 0.64 -5.42 4.06
N ALA A 33 1.21 -4.98 2.95
CA ALA A 33 1.96 -3.73 2.88
C ALA A 33 1.58 -2.96 1.63
N VAL A 34 1.44 -1.63 1.76
CA VAL A 34 1.21 -0.72 0.64
C VAL A 34 2.42 0.17 0.48
N PHE A 35 2.92 0.30 -0.74
CA PHE A 35 4.13 1.07 -1.04
C PHE A 35 4.06 1.72 -2.42
N PHE A 36 4.85 2.78 -2.62
CA PHE A 36 4.97 3.47 -3.92
C PHE A 36 6.40 3.95 -4.14
N THR A 37 6.73 4.24 -5.39
CA THR A 37 8.05 4.80 -5.75
C THR A 37 8.00 6.31 -5.74
N SER A 38 8.99 6.94 -5.11
CA SER A 38 9.18 8.39 -5.01
C SER A 38 10.60 8.77 -5.44
N TYR A 39 10.84 10.05 -5.72
CA TYR A 39 12.13 10.57 -6.16
C TYR A 39 12.66 11.59 -5.15
N SER A 40 13.92 11.44 -4.75
CA SER A 40 14.63 12.45 -3.99
C SER A 40 15.41 13.35 -4.95
N THR A 41 15.13 14.66 -4.93
CA THR A 41 15.94 15.65 -5.65
C THR A 41 17.28 15.89 -4.97
N ALA A 42 17.33 15.81 -3.63
CA ALA A 42 18.55 16.02 -2.86
C ALA A 42 19.62 14.95 -3.15
N TRP A 43 19.19 13.70 -3.34
CA TRP A 43 20.10 12.58 -3.63
C TRP A 43 20.05 12.13 -5.08
N THR A 44 19.13 12.68 -5.89
CA THR A 44 18.85 12.28 -7.29
C THR A 44 18.62 10.78 -7.47
N GLN A 45 17.85 10.18 -6.56
CA GLN A 45 17.61 8.74 -6.51
C GLN A 45 16.13 8.43 -6.26
N TRP A 46 15.68 7.31 -6.83
CA TRP A 46 14.37 6.74 -6.52
C TRP A 46 14.40 6.00 -5.18
N TYR A 47 13.24 5.95 -4.52
CA TYR A 47 13.05 5.20 -3.30
C TYR A 47 11.63 4.65 -3.17
N LEU A 48 11.47 3.60 -2.38
CA LEU A 48 10.15 3.09 -2.02
C LEU A 48 9.71 3.69 -0.69
N TYR A 49 8.46 4.11 -0.58
CA TYR A 49 7.83 4.50 0.69
C TYR A 49 6.63 3.60 0.95
N GLY A 50 6.51 3.05 2.16
CA GLY A 50 5.39 2.14 2.46
C GLY A 50 5.12 1.90 3.94
N GLY A 51 4.05 1.15 4.21
CA GLY A 51 3.68 0.73 5.57
C GLY A 51 3.06 -0.67 5.55
N SER A 52 3.18 -1.40 6.66
CA SER A 52 2.66 -2.77 6.80
C SER A 52 1.69 -2.89 7.97
N VAL A 53 0.61 -3.63 7.77
CA VAL A 53 -0.34 -4.01 8.83
C VAL A 53 -0.37 -5.53 8.94
N ARG A 54 -0.45 -6.03 10.18
CA ARG A 54 -0.47 -7.46 10.49
C ARG A 54 -1.61 -7.80 11.41
N HIS A 55 -2.23 -8.95 11.18
CA HIS A 55 -3.24 -9.49 12.07
C HIS A 55 -2.62 -9.81 13.45
N PRO A 56 -3.24 -9.42 14.58
CA PRO A 56 -2.67 -9.59 15.92
C PRO A 56 -2.25 -11.03 16.24
N ASP A 57 -3.09 -12.00 15.89
CA ASP A 57 -2.87 -13.43 16.17
C ASP A 57 -1.68 -14.04 15.40
N TYR A 58 -1.16 -13.33 14.40
CA TYR A 58 -0.04 -13.76 13.56
C TYR A 58 1.21 -12.91 13.82
N ARG A 59 1.32 -12.31 15.01
CA ARG A 59 2.57 -11.68 15.47
C ARG A 59 3.62 -12.75 15.80
N GLY A 60 4.90 -12.36 15.80
CA GLY A 60 6.00 -13.27 16.13
C GLY A 60 6.41 -14.28 15.04
N ILE A 61 5.59 -14.52 14.01
CA ILE A 61 5.90 -15.50 12.94
C ILE A 61 6.81 -14.96 11.82
N GLY A 62 7.29 -13.72 11.95
CA GLY A 62 8.16 -13.10 10.94
C GLY A 62 7.47 -12.45 9.73
N ALA A 63 6.13 -12.42 9.66
CA ALA A 63 5.38 -11.85 8.53
C ALA A 63 5.78 -10.41 8.16
N GLY A 64 6.02 -9.55 9.17
CA GLY A 64 6.41 -8.15 8.95
C GLY A 64 7.81 -8.02 8.35
N LYS A 65 8.74 -8.87 8.83
CA LYS A 65 10.10 -8.97 8.28
C LYS A 65 10.08 -9.48 6.85
N ALA A 66 9.21 -10.46 6.54
CA ALA A 66 9.05 -10.98 5.19
C ALA A 66 8.52 -9.89 4.23
N LEU A 67 7.46 -9.18 4.60
CA LEU A 67 6.92 -8.05 3.82
C LEU A 67 7.99 -6.99 3.54
N LEU A 68 8.66 -6.51 4.59
CA LEU A 68 9.66 -5.44 4.46
C LEU A 68 10.88 -5.89 3.62
N LYS A 69 11.33 -7.14 3.81
CA LYS A 69 12.42 -7.74 3.01
C LYS A 69 12.05 -7.80 1.53
N THR A 70 10.82 -8.17 1.19
CA THR A 70 10.38 -8.23 -0.20
C THR A 70 10.28 -6.85 -0.85
N ILE A 71 9.83 -5.84 -0.11
CA ILE A 71 9.85 -4.45 -0.62
C ILE A 71 11.30 -3.99 -0.81
N ALA A 72 12.22 -4.31 0.10
CA ALA A 72 13.64 -4.00 -0.05
C ALA A 72 14.25 -4.68 -1.29
N GLN A 73 13.86 -5.93 -1.60
CA GLN A 73 14.27 -6.61 -2.83
C GLN A 73 13.77 -5.87 -4.08
N TYR A 74 12.53 -5.36 -4.07
CA TYR A 74 12.04 -4.52 -5.16
C TYR A 74 12.79 -3.20 -5.28
N ALA A 75 13.14 -2.56 -4.16
CA ALA A 75 13.96 -1.35 -4.18
C ALA A 75 15.31 -1.62 -4.88
N VAL A 76 16.01 -2.68 -4.49
CA VAL A 76 17.29 -3.07 -5.10
C VAL A 76 17.13 -3.40 -6.59
N GLN A 77 16.12 -4.21 -6.95
CA GLN A 77 15.86 -4.57 -8.35
C GLN A 77 15.57 -3.35 -9.23
N ARG A 78 14.92 -2.32 -8.65
CA ARG A 78 14.57 -1.07 -9.33
C ARG A 78 15.65 0.00 -9.21
N GLN A 79 16.84 -0.36 -8.72
CA GLN A 79 17.96 0.56 -8.51
C GLN A 79 17.59 1.78 -7.66
N CYS A 80 16.70 1.59 -6.69
CA CYS A 80 16.35 2.61 -5.71
C CYS A 80 17.48 2.71 -4.66
N GLY A 81 17.88 3.94 -4.32
CA GLY A 81 18.95 4.18 -3.35
C GLY A 81 18.52 3.98 -1.90
N ARG A 82 17.21 3.96 -1.60
CA ARG A 82 16.68 3.80 -0.24
C ARG A 82 15.25 3.24 -0.20
N LEU A 83 14.85 2.82 1.00
CA LEU A 83 13.49 2.42 1.38
C LEU A 83 13.14 3.17 2.67
N GLU A 84 12.01 3.87 2.68
CA GLU A 84 11.59 4.73 3.79
C GLU A 84 10.18 4.36 4.28
N TRP A 85 9.92 4.59 5.56
CA TRP A 85 8.60 4.44 6.16
C TRP A 85 8.50 5.30 7.44
N SER A 86 7.28 5.51 7.92
CA SER A 86 7.04 6.14 9.23
C SER A 86 6.57 5.11 10.25
N VAL A 87 6.97 5.32 11.50
CA VAL A 87 6.46 4.60 12.67
C VAL A 87 5.90 5.62 13.66
N LEU A 88 4.90 5.22 14.44
CA LEU A 88 4.42 6.03 15.56
C LEU A 88 5.49 5.96 16.67
N ASP A 89 5.83 7.12 17.24
CA ASP A 89 6.88 7.27 18.26
C ASP A 89 6.69 6.38 19.49
N TRP A 90 5.45 6.12 19.87
CA TRP A 90 5.10 5.24 20.98
C TRP A 90 5.20 3.74 20.66
N ASN A 91 5.42 3.34 19.40
CA ASN A 91 5.45 1.94 19.00
C ASN A 91 6.87 1.34 19.15
N GLN A 92 7.36 1.27 20.39
CA GLN A 92 8.70 0.78 20.72
C GLN A 92 9.02 -0.60 20.11
N PRO A 93 8.12 -1.61 20.13
CA PRO A 93 8.41 -2.90 19.52
C PRO A 93 8.68 -2.84 18.01
N ALA A 94 8.06 -1.90 17.30
CA ALA A 94 8.34 -1.68 15.88
C ALA A 94 9.66 -0.94 15.69
N ILE A 95 9.93 0.08 16.53
CA ILE A 95 11.19 0.84 16.52
C ILE A 95 12.38 -0.10 16.73
N ASP A 96 12.34 -0.94 17.77
CA ASP A 96 13.40 -1.90 18.09
C ASP A 96 13.65 -2.86 16.91
N PHE A 97 12.57 -3.33 16.27
CA PHE A 97 12.68 -4.16 15.08
C PHE A 97 13.35 -3.41 13.92
N TYR A 98 13.00 -2.15 13.66
CA TYR A 98 13.61 -1.36 12.59
C TYR A 98 15.10 -1.08 12.85
N LEU A 99 15.46 -0.75 14.09
CA LEU A 99 16.85 -0.61 14.50
C LEU A 99 17.63 -1.92 14.33
N SER A 100 17.04 -3.06 14.69
CA SER A 100 17.67 -4.38 14.57
C SER A 100 18.02 -4.80 13.13
N ILE A 101 17.38 -4.18 12.12
CA ILE A 101 17.67 -4.42 10.70
C ILE A 101 18.51 -3.31 10.06
N GLY A 102 19.04 -2.37 10.86
CA GLY A 102 19.91 -1.28 10.41
C GLY A 102 19.17 -0.06 9.86
N ALA A 103 17.85 0.06 10.03
CA ALA A 103 17.15 1.29 9.69
C ALA A 103 17.50 2.39 10.71
N GLN A 104 17.58 3.64 10.25
CA GLN A 104 17.92 4.79 11.09
C GLN A 104 16.77 5.82 11.09
N PRO A 105 16.42 6.41 12.25
CA PRO A 105 15.45 7.50 12.29
C PRO A 105 15.97 8.71 11.51
N GLN A 106 15.05 9.47 10.92
CA GLN A 106 15.32 10.74 10.22
C GLN A 106 14.65 11.87 11.01
N ASP A 107 15.24 12.24 12.15
CA ASP A 107 14.69 13.16 13.14
C ASP A 107 14.86 14.65 12.77
N GLU A 108 15.77 14.96 11.85
CA GLU A 108 15.94 16.31 11.29
C GLU A 108 14.74 16.78 10.44
N TRP A 109 13.89 15.85 9.96
CA TRP A 109 12.80 16.16 9.04
C TRP A 109 11.43 16.11 9.73
N VAL A 110 10.81 17.28 9.91
CA VAL A 110 9.43 17.37 10.42
C VAL A 110 8.44 17.25 9.28
N ARG A 111 7.56 16.25 9.34
CA ARG A 111 6.51 16.05 8.33
C ARG A 111 5.34 17.01 8.52
N TYR A 112 5.21 17.98 7.64
CA TYR A 112 4.03 18.86 7.57
C TYR A 112 2.93 18.26 6.68
N ARG A 113 1.68 18.60 6.97
CA ARG A 113 0.51 18.14 6.21
C ARG A 113 -0.52 19.26 6.09
N LEU A 114 -0.99 19.49 4.86
CA LEU A 114 -2.13 20.35 4.55
C LEU A 114 -3.25 19.48 3.95
N THR A 115 -4.41 19.43 4.60
CA THR A 115 -5.53 18.57 4.19
C THR A 115 -6.88 19.28 4.39
N GLY A 116 -7.93 18.73 3.76
CA GLY A 116 -9.31 19.18 4.00
C GLY A 116 -9.56 20.62 3.58
N ASP A 117 -10.25 21.38 4.45
CA ASP A 117 -10.60 22.78 4.17
C ASP A 117 -9.37 23.68 4.04
N ALA A 118 -8.32 23.45 4.84
CA ALA A 118 -7.10 24.25 4.78
C ALA A 118 -6.40 24.10 3.41
N LEU A 119 -6.37 22.88 2.85
CA LEU A 119 -5.86 22.63 1.50
C LEU A 119 -6.70 23.32 0.43
N ARG A 120 -8.03 23.21 0.51
CA ARG A 120 -8.95 23.85 -0.45
C ARG A 120 -8.84 25.38 -0.41
N ALA A 121 -8.76 25.95 0.79
CA ALA A 121 -8.60 27.38 0.99
C ALA A 121 -7.26 27.87 0.42
N PHE A 122 -6.16 27.16 0.69
CA PHE A 122 -4.85 27.48 0.13
C PHE A 122 -4.85 27.41 -1.42
N ALA A 123 -5.56 26.44 -1.99
CA ALA A 123 -5.72 26.30 -3.43
C ALA A 123 -6.67 27.35 -4.06
N GLY A 124 -7.30 28.22 -3.28
CA GLY A 124 -8.27 29.21 -3.77
C GLY A 124 -9.61 28.60 -4.22
N VAL A 125 -9.88 27.34 -3.89
CA VAL A 125 -11.13 26.66 -4.23
C VAL A 125 -12.19 27.04 -3.21
N LYS A 126 -13.06 27.99 -3.56
CA LYS A 126 -14.26 28.29 -2.75
C LYS A 126 -15.15 27.05 -2.70
N ARG A 127 -15.57 26.68 -1.50
CA ARG A 127 -16.57 25.61 -1.29
C ARG A 127 -17.78 25.96 -2.16
N LEU A 128 -18.10 25.13 -3.16
CA LEU A 128 -19.36 25.24 -3.87
C LEU A 128 -20.46 25.05 -2.82
N THR A 129 -21.09 26.14 -2.41
CA THR A 129 -22.33 26.05 -1.62
C THR A 129 -23.35 25.45 -2.57
N SER A 130 -23.62 24.15 -2.45
CA SER A 130 -24.72 23.53 -3.15
C SER A 130 -25.99 24.28 -2.75
N ARG A 131 -26.56 25.05 -3.69
CA ARG A 131 -27.98 25.38 -3.62
C ARG A 131 -28.72 24.05 -3.61
N SER A 132 -29.55 23.87 -2.60
CA SER A 132 -30.53 22.79 -2.50
C SER A 132 -31.26 22.61 -3.83
N ALA A 133 -31.22 21.41 -4.39
CA ALA A 133 -32.27 20.90 -5.25
C ALA A 133 -32.83 19.61 -4.61
N PRO A 134 -34.15 19.38 -4.67
CA PRO A 134 -34.84 18.42 -3.84
C PRO A 134 -34.72 16.99 -4.34
N CYS A 135 -35.15 16.09 -3.47
CA CYS A 135 -35.19 14.65 -3.59
C CYS A 135 -36.06 14.14 -4.77
N VAL A 136 -35.71 12.92 -5.20
CA VAL A 136 -36.41 11.92 -6.05
C VAL A 136 -36.56 12.20 -7.56
N ASP A 137 -35.92 11.34 -8.35
CA ASP A 137 -36.64 10.44 -9.25
C ASP A 137 -35.84 9.14 -9.45
N LEU A 138 -36.47 8.04 -9.02
CA LEU A 138 -36.07 6.65 -9.22
C LEU A 138 -36.45 6.27 -10.66
N LEU A 139 -35.51 5.76 -11.47
CA LEU A 139 -35.83 4.86 -12.58
C LEU A 139 -34.64 3.92 -12.85
N ALA A 140 -34.99 2.68 -13.14
CA ALA A 140 -34.19 1.46 -13.11
C ALA A 140 -33.25 1.26 -14.32
N ALA A 141 -32.20 0.45 -14.12
CA ALA A 141 -31.55 -0.42 -15.10
C ALA A 141 -30.70 -1.43 -14.29
N ASP A 142 -31.16 -2.65 -14.06
CA ASP A 142 -31.02 -3.87 -14.89
C ASP A 142 -29.60 -4.47 -14.92
N GLN A 143 -29.56 -5.80 -14.93
CA GLN A 143 -28.53 -6.70 -14.41
C GLN A 143 -27.33 -6.97 -15.32
N ALA A 144 -26.35 -7.63 -14.69
CA ALA A 144 -25.39 -8.59 -15.23
C ALA A 144 -24.00 -8.08 -15.67
N SER A 145 -22.98 -8.44 -14.90
CA SER A 145 -21.69 -8.85 -15.45
C SER A 145 -20.95 -9.80 -14.50
N THR A 146 -20.69 -10.98 -15.03
CA THR A 146 -19.95 -12.10 -14.47
C THR A 146 -18.50 -11.71 -14.16
N ALA A 147 -18.03 -11.98 -12.94
CA ALA A 147 -16.61 -11.95 -12.62
C ALA A 147 -15.90 -13.11 -13.35
N LEU A 148 -15.07 -12.81 -14.36
CA LEU A 148 -14.12 -13.79 -14.89
C LEU A 148 -12.97 -13.96 -13.89
N PHE A 149 -12.98 -15.09 -13.19
CA PHE A 149 -11.78 -15.67 -12.59
C PHE A 149 -10.87 -16.13 -13.75
N CYS A 150 -9.70 -15.51 -13.89
CA CYS A 150 -8.65 -16.04 -14.74
C CYS A 150 -7.80 -17.02 -13.92
N SER A 151 -7.99 -18.31 -14.18
CA SER A 151 -7.14 -19.39 -13.68
C SER A 151 -5.91 -19.52 -14.57
N CYS A 152 -4.76 -19.01 -14.10
CA CYS A 152 -3.46 -19.43 -14.64
C CYS A 152 -2.85 -20.48 -13.72
N GLY A 153 -2.62 -21.68 -14.28
CA GLY A 153 -2.04 -22.85 -13.64
C GLY A 153 -0.57 -22.68 -13.20
N PRO A 154 0.01 -23.72 -12.58
CA PRO A 154 1.09 -23.57 -11.63
C PRO A 154 2.46 -23.39 -12.32
N ALA A 155 3.15 -22.30 -12.00
CA ALA A 155 4.60 -22.24 -12.18
C ALA A 155 5.26 -22.89 -10.95
N SER A 156 6.14 -23.86 -11.22
CA SER A 156 6.72 -24.81 -10.28
C SER A 156 7.18 -24.20 -8.94
N ALA A 157 6.49 -24.56 -7.86
CA ALA A 157 6.94 -24.34 -6.50
C ALA A 157 8.07 -25.34 -6.16
N ARG A 158 9.31 -24.85 -6.01
CA ARG A 158 10.33 -25.59 -5.25
C ARG A 158 10.00 -25.45 -3.76
N ARG A 159 9.66 -26.56 -3.12
CA ARG A 159 9.31 -26.68 -1.69
C ARG A 159 10.45 -26.22 -0.79
N ALA A 160 10.17 -25.24 0.07
CA ALA A 160 10.86 -24.97 1.32
C ALA A 160 9.80 -24.88 2.45
N PRO A 161 10.13 -25.22 3.72
CA PRO A 161 9.12 -25.54 4.74
C PRO A 161 8.43 -24.30 5.31
N ALA A 162 7.16 -24.48 5.72
CA ALA A 162 6.20 -23.48 6.26
C ALA A 162 6.03 -22.22 5.39
N SER A 163 5.28 -22.38 4.29
CA SER A 163 5.12 -21.43 3.19
C SER A 163 4.40 -20.14 3.60
N VAL A 164 5.18 -19.09 3.86
CA VAL A 164 4.70 -17.70 3.72
C VAL A 164 4.68 -17.39 2.22
N SER A 165 3.49 -17.17 1.66
CA SER A 165 3.34 -16.72 0.27
C SER A 165 3.12 -15.22 0.25
N LEU A 166 3.87 -14.52 -0.61
CA LEU A 166 3.72 -13.09 -0.85
C LEU A 166 3.24 -12.89 -2.29
N TYR A 167 2.07 -12.28 -2.44
CA TYR A 167 1.53 -11.91 -3.74
C TYR A 167 1.76 -10.42 -3.95
N CYS A 168 2.40 -10.07 -5.06
CA CYS A 168 2.39 -8.70 -5.55
C CYS A 168 1.11 -8.52 -6.36
N LEU A 169 0.22 -7.66 -5.88
CA LEU A 169 -0.95 -7.22 -6.64
C LEU A 169 -0.56 -6.13 -7.66
N LYS A 170 0.52 -6.36 -8.42
CA LYS A 170 0.78 -5.65 -9.68
C LYS A 170 0.28 -6.55 -10.80
N LEU A 171 -0.95 -6.33 -11.26
CA LEU A 171 -1.35 -6.80 -12.58
C LEU A 171 -0.48 -6.05 -13.61
N SER A 172 0.53 -6.74 -14.12
CA SER A 172 1.16 -6.37 -15.38
C SER A 172 0.12 -6.63 -16.46
N ILE A 173 -0.56 -5.59 -16.94
CA ILE A 173 -1.17 -5.63 -18.27
C ILE A 173 0.00 -5.48 -19.22
N ASN A 174 0.50 -6.61 -19.73
CA ASN A 174 1.44 -6.57 -20.85
C ASN A 174 0.74 -5.86 -22.02
N SER A 175 1.45 -4.87 -22.56
CA SER A 175 1.12 -4.18 -23.81
C SER A 175 1.17 -5.14 -25.00
#